data_AF-A0A2P6W5H1-F1
#
_entry.id   AF-A0A2P6W5H1-F1
#
_cell.length_a   1.000
_cell.length_b   1.000
_cell.length_c   1.000
_cell.angle_alpha   90.00
_cell.angle_beta   90.00
_cell.angle_gamma   90.00
#
_symmetry.space_group_name_H-M   'P 1'
#
loop_
_entity.id
_entity.type
_entity.pdbx_description
1 polymer ?
#
loop_
_entity_poly.entity_id
_entity_poly.type
_entity_poly.pdbx_seq_one_letter_code
_entity_poly.pdbx_strand_id
1 'polypeptide(L)' 'MGKHEVVQIHEKYDEDGSYNGEKCPRCGSFLAEHDDRKACGKCGYTKHE' A
#
# COMPACT_ATOMS: atom_id res chain seq x y z
N MET A 1 10.98 4.54 -5.20
CA MET A 1 10.37 3.72 -6.29
C MET A 1 10.29 4.51 -7.59
N GLY A 2 10.69 3.91 -8.70
CA GLY A 2 10.49 4.47 -10.05
C GLY A 2 9.01 4.47 -10.45
N LYS A 3 8.61 5.39 -11.34
CA LYS A 3 7.25 5.41 -11.89
C LYS A 3 7.06 4.14 -12.76
N HIS A 4 6.01 3.37 -12.49
CA HIS A 4 5.62 2.15 -13.22
C HIS A 4 6.59 0.95 -13.09
N GLU A 5 7.33 0.85 -11.98
CA GLU A 5 8.06 -0.38 -11.67
C GLU A 5 7.08 -1.56 -11.50
N VAL A 6 7.35 -2.65 -12.21
CA VAL A 6 6.55 -3.88 -12.10
C VAL A 6 6.91 -4.56 -10.79
N VAL A 7 6.09 -4.34 -9.78
CA VAL A 7 6.24 -4.97 -8.47
C VAL A 7 5.44 -6.28 -8.40
N GLN A 8 6.01 -7.28 -7.74
CA GLN A 8 5.36 -8.57 -7.51
C GLN A 8 4.35 -8.42 -6.34
N ILE A 9 3.15 -7.93 -6.66
CA ILE A 9 2.11 -7.61 -5.65
C ILE A 9 1.69 -8.84 -4.82
N HIS A 10 1.76 -10.04 -5.41
CA HIS A 10 1.36 -11.29 -4.77
C HIS A 10 2.20 -11.61 -3.53
N GLU A 11 3.46 -11.19 -3.47
CA GLU A 11 4.36 -11.44 -2.34
C GLU A 11 3.91 -10.72 -1.05
N LYS A 12 3.04 -9.72 -1.15
CA LYS A 12 2.48 -9.01 0.00
C LYS A 12 1.30 -9.74 0.67
N TYR A 13 0.85 -10.83 0.07
CA TYR A 13 -0.23 -11.65 0.60
C TYR A 13 0.36 -12.93 1.19
N ASP A 14 -0.03 -13.25 2.42
CA ASP A 14 0.30 -14.52 3.05
C ASP A 14 -0.41 -15.68 2.35
N GLU A 15 0.05 -16.91 2.63
CA GLU A 15 -0.60 -18.15 2.18
C GLU A 15 -2.05 -18.27 2.70
N ASP A 16 -2.36 -17.60 3.82
CA ASP A 16 -3.71 -17.49 4.41
C ASP A 16 -4.61 -16.46 3.68
N GLY A 17 -4.07 -15.69 2.74
CA GLY A 17 -4.77 -14.62 2.02
C GLY A 17 -4.85 -13.30 2.80
N SER A 18 -4.19 -13.21 3.95
CA SER A 18 -4.02 -11.98 4.71
C SER A 18 -3.01 -11.04 4.01
N TYR A 19 -3.24 -9.73 4.06
CA TYR A 19 -2.33 -8.73 3.49
C TYR A 19 -1.50 -8.08 4.61
N ASN A 20 -0.18 -8.16 4.48
CA ASN A 20 0.77 -7.58 5.44
C ASN A 20 1.06 -6.10 5.14
N GLY A 21 0.08 -5.23 5.35
CA GLY A 21 0.33 -3.79 5.25
C GLY A 21 -0.82 -2.91 5.75
N GLU A 22 -0.53 -1.62 5.90
CA GLU A 22 -1.52 -0.68 6.46
C GLU A 22 -2.71 -0.46 5.51
N LYS A 23 -3.91 -0.46 6.09
CA LYS A 23 -5.15 -0.10 5.40
C LYS A 23 -5.47 1.38 5.63
N CYS A 24 -6.00 2.02 4.60
CA CYS A 24 -6.42 3.41 4.66
C CYS A 24 -7.57 3.57 5.68
N PRO A 25 -7.45 4.46 6.68
CA PRO A 25 -8.49 4.69 7.68
C PRO A 25 -9.76 5.34 7.11
N ARG A 26 -9.68 5.88 5.87
CA ARG A 26 -10.80 6.57 5.22
C ARG A 26 -11.64 5.68 4.32
N CYS A 27 -11.00 4.76 3.59
CA CYS A 27 -11.68 3.96 2.56
C CYS A 27 -11.36 2.46 2.61
N GLY A 28 -10.57 2.01 3.58
CA GLY A 28 -10.22 0.60 3.77
C GLY A 28 -9.31 -0.02 2.71
N SER A 29 -8.91 0.75 1.69
CA SER A 29 -7.99 0.29 0.64
C SER A 29 -6.55 0.24 1.15
N PHE A 30 -5.70 -0.57 0.52
CA PHE A 30 -4.30 -0.70 0.90
C PHE A 30 -3.53 0.61 0.67
N LEU A 31 -2.68 0.97 1.63
CA LEU A 31 -1.75 2.08 1.51
C LEU A 31 -0.50 1.59 0.76
N ALA A 32 -0.10 2.34 -0.25
CA ALA A 32 1.20 2.17 -0.88
C ALA A 32 2.27 2.70 0.06
N GLU A 33 3.24 1.85 0.37
CA GLU A 33 4.39 2.20 1.19
C GLU A 33 5.46 2.80 0.28
N HIS A 34 5.81 4.05 0.54
CA HIS A 34 6.98 4.71 -0.01
C HIS A 34 7.95 5.01 1.12
N ASP A 35 9.20 5.28 0.76
CA ASP A 35 10.29 5.55 1.71
C ASP A 35 9.98 6.72 2.68
N ASP A 36 9.30 7.74 2.17
CA ASP A 36 9.00 9.00 2.89
C ASP A 36 7.54 9.14 3.34
N ARG A 37 6.66 8.23 2.89
CA ARG A 37 5.21 8.36 3.10
C ARG A 37 4.44 7.09 2.77
N LYS A 38 3.23 7.00 3.32
CA LYS A 38 2.22 6.01 2.98
C LYS A 38 1.08 6.70 2.25
N ALA A 39 0.77 6.28 1.03
CA ALA A 39 -0.21 6.96 0.17
C ALA A 39 -1.33 6.02 -0.26
N CYS A 40 -2.57 6.48 -0.19
CA CYS A 40 -3.74 5.73 -0.63
C CYS A 40 -4.06 6.08 -2.08
N GLY A 41 -3.87 5.11 -2.99
CA GLY A 41 -4.17 5.29 -4.40
C GLY A 41 -5.66 5.49 -4.74
N LYS A 42 -6.57 5.19 -3.81
CA LYS A 42 -8.03 5.27 -4.07
C LYS A 42 -8.65 6.60 -3.68
N CYS A 43 -8.32 7.15 -2.50
CA CYS A 43 -8.93 8.38 -2.00
C CYS A 43 -7.93 9.54 -1.83
N GLY A 44 -6.65 9.34 -2.15
CA GLY A 44 -5.61 10.36 -2.04
C GLY A 44 -5.11 10.64 -0.62
N TYR A 45 -5.56 9.87 0.38
CA TYR A 45 -5.06 10.01 1.75
C TYR A 45 -3.56 9.69 1.82
N THR A 46 -2.77 10.58 2.40
CA THR A 46 -1.34 10.41 2.59
C THR A 46 -1.00 10.55 4.07
N LYS A 47 -0.24 9.59 4.60
CA LYS A 47 0.31 9.59 5.94
C LYS A 47 1.82 9.72 5.82
N HIS A 48 2.40 10.73 6.45
CA HIS A 48 3.85 10.88 6.58
C HIS A 48 4.26 10.23 7.90
N GLU A 49 5.38 9.51 7.92
CA GLU A 49 5.97 8.92 9.13
C GLU A 49 7.04 9.82 9.72
#